data_AF-A0A2S9FC92-F1
#
_entry.id   AF-A0A2S9FC92-F1
#
_cell.length_a   1.000
_cell.length_b   1.000
_cell.length_c   1.000
_cell.angle_alpha   90.00
_cell.angle_beta   90.00
_cell.angle_gamma   90.00
#
_symmetry.space_group_name_H-M   'P 1'
#
loop_
_entity.id
_entity.type
_entity.pdbx_description
1 polymer ?
#
loop_
_entity_poly.entity_id
_entity_poly.type
_entity_poly.pdbx_seq_one_letter_code
_entity_poly.pdbx_strand_id
1 'polypeptide(L)'
;QAGAQPLNPITRLTSFSSTREIGVVSTADDAALTAALDQLSADIAKDPVEGTVRFDGREPVAVDPEAGRELDVDAGAELLKREWAAGATVDLPVVELQPRTTASDVQAAIDEVATPAVSGPLLIGGDNDAQAVISQDVIAAALTFAAEDGDIVATVDETAIADAARPQLAASETPLRNATIDFAASPPAKVPSQDGHRIDYDATLTDLLEALTSTDDREIAAVYVDEPATFTTEDIDALGPVEVIGEFTTSGFAGDSGVNIKRAAGAIDGIVVAPGETFSLNGATNPRTAANGYVEAGIILNGRPDRGVGGGVSQVATTLFNAAYFAGVDLVEHQEHSYYISRYPAGREATVSGNDIDVKFRNDG
;
A
#
# COMPACT_ATOMS: atom_id res chain seq x y z
N GLN A 1 -61.30 35.57 -7.77
CA GLN A 1 -62.39 36.48 -7.32
C GLN A 1 -63.65 36.16 -8.13
N ALA A 2 -64.80 35.99 -7.47
CA ALA A 2 -66.09 35.71 -8.14
C ALA A 2 -66.64 36.86 -9.01
N GLY A 3 -65.96 38.02 -9.04
CA GLY A 3 -66.42 39.24 -9.67
C GLY A 3 -67.63 39.85 -8.94
N ALA A 4 -68.00 41.07 -9.33
CA ALA A 4 -69.24 41.69 -8.88
C ALA A 4 -70.45 41.06 -9.60
N GLN A 5 -71.59 40.99 -8.92
CA GLN A 5 -72.83 40.51 -9.55
C GLN A 5 -73.14 41.36 -10.81
N PRO A 6 -73.43 40.73 -11.96
CA PRO A 6 -73.71 41.46 -13.18
C PRO A 6 -74.93 42.38 -12.98
N LEU A 7 -74.78 43.63 -13.41
CA LEU A 7 -75.85 44.64 -13.39
C LEU A 7 -76.87 44.42 -14.54
N ASN A 8 -76.57 43.52 -15.47
CA ASN A 8 -77.47 43.16 -16.57
C ASN A 8 -78.67 42.34 -16.04
N PRO A 9 -79.91 42.84 -16.18
CA PRO A 9 -81.11 42.19 -15.63
C PRO A 9 -81.42 40.83 -16.27
N ILE A 10 -81.01 40.61 -17.53
CA ILE A 10 -81.20 39.32 -18.22
C ILE A 10 -80.32 38.24 -17.58
N THR A 11 -79.06 38.57 -17.26
CA THR A 11 -78.10 37.66 -16.61
C THR A 11 -78.54 37.26 -15.20
N ARG A 12 -79.30 38.12 -14.50
CA ARG A 12 -79.87 37.82 -13.16
C ARG A 12 -81.11 36.95 -13.19
N LEU A 13 -81.92 37.05 -14.25
CA LEU A 13 -83.09 36.17 -14.43
C LEU A 13 -82.66 34.77 -14.85
N THR A 14 -81.64 34.65 -15.71
CA THR A 14 -81.15 33.35 -16.18
C THR A 14 -80.30 32.61 -15.14
N SER A 15 -79.76 33.29 -14.12
CA SER A 15 -78.97 32.66 -13.06
C SER A 15 -79.76 31.76 -12.11
N PHE A 16 -81.10 31.79 -12.13
CA PHE A 16 -81.94 30.85 -11.37
C PHE A 16 -81.98 29.44 -12.00
N SER A 17 -81.59 29.32 -13.27
CA SER A 17 -81.60 28.06 -14.02
C SER A 17 -80.26 27.72 -14.68
N SER A 18 -79.22 28.53 -14.44
CA SER A 18 -77.86 28.27 -14.91
C SER A 18 -76.87 28.32 -13.74
N THR A 19 -75.94 27.38 -13.75
CA THR A 19 -74.77 27.42 -12.87
C THR A 19 -73.62 28.06 -13.62
N ARG A 20 -72.84 28.88 -12.92
CA ARG A 20 -71.57 29.42 -13.40
C ARG A 20 -70.48 28.86 -12.52
N GLU A 21 -69.58 28.10 -13.12
CA GLU A 21 -68.39 27.64 -12.44
C GLU A 21 -67.42 28.82 -12.30
N ILE A 22 -66.96 29.06 -11.07
CA ILE A 22 -65.99 30.10 -10.77
C ILE A 22 -64.71 29.38 -10.39
N GLY A 23 -63.70 29.49 -11.25
CA GLY A 23 -62.39 28.88 -10.99
C GLY A 23 -61.81 29.35 -9.65
N VAL A 24 -61.16 28.43 -8.96
CA VAL A 24 -60.41 28.74 -7.74
C VAL A 24 -59.18 29.55 -8.15
N VAL A 25 -58.98 30.71 -7.51
CA VAL A 25 -57.73 31.45 -7.62
C VAL A 25 -56.92 31.10 -6.39
N SER A 26 -55.89 30.30 -6.59
CA SER A 26 -55.00 29.84 -5.53
C SER A 26 -53.87 30.83 -5.33
N THR A 27 -53.50 31.06 -4.08
CA THR A 27 -52.24 31.73 -3.70
C THR A 27 -51.46 30.75 -2.83
N ALA A 28 -50.18 30.55 -3.12
CA ALA A 28 -49.30 29.69 -2.35
C ALA A 28 -48.13 30.51 -1.81
N ASP A 29 -47.50 30.01 -0.74
CA ASP A 29 -46.14 30.44 -0.38
C ASP A 29 -45.18 29.73 -1.33
N ASP A 30 -44.62 30.50 -2.27
CA ASP A 30 -43.76 29.95 -3.33
C ASP A 30 -42.54 29.24 -2.76
N ALA A 31 -41.94 29.77 -1.69
CA ALA A 31 -40.77 29.17 -1.07
C ALA A 31 -41.10 27.84 -0.38
N ALA A 32 -42.23 27.78 0.32
CA ALA A 32 -42.68 26.54 0.97
C ALA A 32 -43.11 25.47 -0.06
N LEU A 33 -43.73 25.88 -1.18
CA LEU A 33 -44.13 24.98 -2.25
C LEU A 33 -42.91 24.40 -2.98
N THR A 34 -41.96 25.25 -3.37
CA THR A 34 -40.70 24.82 -3.99
C THR A 34 -39.95 23.86 -3.07
N ALA A 35 -39.80 24.18 -1.77
CA ALA A 35 -39.12 23.29 -0.83
C ALA A 35 -39.80 21.91 -0.68
N ALA A 36 -41.14 21.86 -0.75
CA ALA A 36 -41.88 20.60 -0.71
C ALA A 36 -41.69 19.79 -2.01
N LEU A 37 -41.64 20.46 -3.16
CA LEU A 37 -41.36 19.85 -4.45
C LEU A 37 -39.91 19.39 -4.59
N ASP A 38 -38.95 20.12 -4.01
CA ASP A 38 -37.55 19.71 -3.95
C ASP A 38 -37.38 18.42 -3.14
N GLN A 39 -38.07 18.30 -2.00
CA GLN A 39 -38.09 17.07 -1.21
C GLN A 39 -38.67 15.90 -2.00
N LEU A 40 -39.78 16.13 -2.71
CA LEU A 40 -40.37 15.10 -3.57
C LEU A 40 -39.46 14.75 -4.75
N SER A 41 -38.77 15.74 -5.33
CA SER A 41 -37.81 15.55 -6.41
C SER A 41 -36.69 14.63 -5.95
N ALA A 42 -36.13 14.85 -4.76
CA ALA A 42 -35.08 13.99 -4.20
C ALA A 42 -35.52 12.52 -4.02
N ASP A 43 -36.80 12.26 -3.72
CA ASP A 43 -37.32 10.90 -3.56
C ASP A 43 -37.53 10.17 -4.91
N ILE A 44 -37.75 10.91 -6.01
CA ILE A 44 -38.02 10.34 -7.33
C ILE A 44 -36.85 10.45 -8.31
N ALA A 45 -35.88 11.30 -7.99
CA ALA A 45 -34.69 11.58 -8.79
C ALA A 45 -33.88 10.30 -8.98
N LYS A 46 -33.46 10.09 -10.22
CA LYS A 46 -32.49 9.05 -10.58
C LYS A 46 -31.43 9.74 -11.41
N ASP A 47 -30.19 9.72 -10.96
CA ASP A 47 -29.07 10.24 -11.75
C ASP A 47 -28.91 9.40 -13.03
N PRO A 48 -28.51 10.03 -14.16
CA PRO A 48 -28.15 9.27 -15.34
C PRO A 48 -26.97 8.35 -15.04
N VAL A 49 -27.00 7.14 -15.63
CA VAL A 49 -25.91 6.18 -15.53
C VAL A 49 -25.14 6.21 -16.84
N GLU A 50 -23.84 6.49 -16.75
CA GLU A 50 -22.97 6.49 -17.92
C GLU A 50 -22.75 5.05 -18.43
N GLY A 51 -22.65 4.94 -19.76
CA GLY A 51 -22.31 3.71 -20.44
C GLY A 51 -20.85 3.35 -20.24
N THR A 52 -20.55 2.06 -20.26
CA THR A 52 -19.18 1.54 -20.11
C THR A 52 -19.06 0.16 -20.75
N VAL A 53 -17.86 -0.42 -20.70
CA VAL A 53 -17.56 -1.77 -21.17
C VAL A 53 -17.08 -2.59 -19.98
N ARG A 54 -17.59 -3.82 -19.86
CA ARG A 54 -17.11 -4.82 -18.89
C ARG A 54 -16.67 -6.08 -19.61
N PHE A 55 -15.89 -6.93 -18.94
CA PHE A 55 -15.56 -8.25 -19.44
C PHE A 55 -16.39 -9.35 -18.77
N ASP A 56 -16.88 -10.30 -19.57
CA ASP A 56 -17.33 -11.62 -19.09
C ASP A 56 -16.32 -12.68 -19.57
N GLY A 57 -15.36 -13.00 -18.71
CA GLY A 57 -14.16 -13.72 -19.12
C GLY A 57 -13.34 -12.89 -20.10
N ARG A 58 -13.31 -13.30 -21.38
CA ARG A 58 -12.61 -12.59 -22.46
C ARG A 58 -13.53 -11.77 -23.35
N GLU A 59 -14.85 -11.92 -23.20
CA GLU A 59 -15.81 -11.25 -24.06
C GLU A 59 -16.08 -9.84 -23.54
N PRO A 60 -15.82 -8.77 -24.33
CA PRO A 60 -16.30 -7.45 -24.01
C PRO A 60 -17.83 -7.41 -24.07
N VAL A 61 -18.46 -6.87 -23.04
CA VAL A 61 -19.91 -6.71 -22.95
C VAL A 61 -20.25 -5.24 -22.74
N ALA A 62 -21.06 -4.71 -23.65
CA ALA A 62 -21.60 -3.37 -23.55
C ALA A 62 -22.48 -3.22 -22.29
N VAL A 63 -22.29 -2.11 -21.59
CA VAL A 63 -23.20 -1.61 -20.57
C VAL A 63 -23.73 -0.30 -21.10
N ASP A 64 -24.95 -0.34 -21.63
CA ASP A 64 -25.57 0.83 -22.27
C ASP A 64 -25.88 1.93 -21.24
N PRO A 65 -25.72 3.21 -21.61
CA PRO A 65 -26.07 4.33 -20.75
C PRO A 65 -27.59 4.39 -20.48
N GLU A 66 -27.97 4.72 -19.25
CA GLU A 66 -29.37 4.87 -18.86
C GLU A 66 -29.69 6.32 -18.51
N ALA A 67 -30.77 6.84 -19.10
CA ALA A 67 -31.27 8.17 -18.77
C ALA A 67 -31.73 8.26 -17.31
N GLY A 68 -31.36 9.38 -16.70
CA GLY A 68 -31.84 9.82 -15.41
C GLY A 68 -33.16 10.57 -15.53
N ARG A 69 -33.69 11.00 -14.39
CA ARG A 69 -34.89 11.81 -14.32
C ARG A 69 -34.90 12.67 -13.07
N GLU A 70 -35.50 13.84 -13.18
CA GLU A 70 -35.75 14.74 -12.06
C GLU A 70 -37.09 15.45 -12.23
N LEU A 71 -37.66 15.92 -11.13
CA LEU A 71 -38.89 16.71 -11.19
C LEU A 71 -38.60 18.10 -11.79
N ASP A 72 -39.43 18.56 -12.73
CA ASP A 72 -39.45 19.97 -13.11
C ASP A 72 -40.19 20.75 -12.02
N VAL A 73 -39.44 21.23 -11.03
CA VAL A 73 -39.98 21.89 -9.83
C VAL A 73 -40.74 23.16 -10.18
N ASP A 74 -40.24 23.95 -11.13
CA ASP A 74 -40.87 25.21 -11.53
C ASP A 74 -42.19 24.95 -12.27
N ALA A 75 -42.18 24.07 -13.27
CA ALA A 75 -43.40 23.72 -14.00
C ALA A 75 -44.40 22.97 -13.11
N GLY A 76 -43.91 22.14 -12.18
CA GLY A 76 -44.71 21.43 -11.18
C GLY A 76 -45.40 22.38 -10.20
N ALA A 77 -44.70 23.42 -9.73
CA ALA A 77 -45.26 24.43 -8.84
C ALA A 77 -46.42 25.19 -9.50
N GLU A 78 -46.23 25.62 -10.75
CA GLU A 78 -47.28 26.32 -11.51
C GLU A 78 -48.48 25.41 -11.82
N LEU A 79 -48.24 24.13 -12.08
CA LEU A 79 -49.30 23.14 -12.30
C LEU A 79 -50.12 22.91 -11.02
N LEU A 80 -49.46 22.74 -9.87
CA LEU A 80 -50.12 22.54 -8.58
C LEU A 80 -50.97 23.74 -8.18
N LYS A 81 -50.46 24.97 -8.32
CA LYS A 81 -51.24 26.19 -8.02
C LYS A 81 -52.57 26.22 -8.79
N ARG A 82 -52.59 25.73 -10.02
CA ARG A 82 -53.80 25.68 -10.86
C ARG A 82 -54.73 24.53 -10.52
N GLU A 83 -54.20 23.32 -10.41
CA GLU A 83 -55.01 22.09 -10.50
C GLU A 83 -55.29 21.44 -9.13
N TRP A 84 -54.60 21.85 -8.04
CA TRP A 84 -54.72 21.18 -6.73
C TRP A 84 -56.17 21.13 -6.19
N ALA A 85 -56.97 22.16 -6.49
CA ALA A 85 -58.34 22.29 -6.00
C ALA A 85 -59.36 21.45 -6.79
N ALA A 86 -58.96 20.81 -7.89
CA ALA A 86 -59.83 19.98 -8.72
C ALA A 86 -60.16 18.61 -8.09
N GLY A 87 -59.44 18.20 -7.04
CA GLY A 87 -59.65 16.93 -6.34
C GLY A 87 -59.22 15.68 -7.13
N ALA A 88 -58.53 15.87 -8.25
CA ALA A 88 -57.95 14.82 -9.08
C ALA A 88 -56.43 14.69 -8.82
N THR A 89 -55.83 13.56 -9.22
CA THR A 89 -54.38 13.38 -9.24
C THR A 89 -53.73 14.40 -10.18
N VAL A 90 -52.66 15.06 -9.73
CA VAL A 90 -51.87 15.99 -10.55
C VAL A 90 -50.60 15.27 -11.01
N ASP A 91 -50.46 15.05 -12.30
CA ASP A 91 -49.25 14.46 -12.90
C ASP A 91 -48.19 15.55 -13.01
N LEU A 92 -47.19 15.52 -12.13
CA LEU A 92 -46.12 16.51 -12.14
C LEU A 92 -45.14 16.26 -13.30
N PRO A 93 -44.71 17.31 -14.01
CA PRO A 93 -43.75 17.20 -15.09
C PRO A 93 -42.38 16.72 -14.58
N VAL A 94 -41.78 15.80 -15.32
CA VAL A 94 -40.46 15.24 -15.05
C VAL A 94 -39.57 15.56 -16.25
N VAL A 95 -38.34 16.03 -15.99
CA VAL A 95 -37.31 16.22 -16.99
C VAL A 95 -36.45 14.96 -17.06
N GLU A 96 -36.13 14.53 -18.27
CA GLU A 96 -35.20 13.43 -18.52
C GLU A 96 -33.78 13.97 -18.55
N LEU A 97 -32.91 13.40 -17.72
CA LEU A 97 -31.49 13.74 -17.67
C LEU A 97 -30.74 12.78 -18.59
N GLN A 98 -30.18 13.29 -19.67
CA GLN A 98 -29.41 12.47 -20.60
C GLN A 98 -28.00 12.18 -20.03
N PRO A 99 -27.52 10.93 -20.13
CA PRO A 99 -26.12 10.60 -19.86
C PRO A 99 -25.23 11.31 -20.88
N ARG A 100 -23.96 11.51 -20.52
CA ARG A 100 -22.99 12.16 -21.43
C ARG A 100 -22.53 11.20 -22.52
N THR A 101 -22.34 9.94 -22.14
CA THR A 101 -22.00 8.83 -23.02
C THR A 101 -23.23 8.32 -23.77
N THR A 102 -22.99 7.77 -24.96
CA THR A 102 -24.01 7.16 -25.82
C THR A 102 -23.71 5.68 -26.07
N ALA A 103 -24.71 4.92 -26.53
CA ALA A 103 -24.49 3.54 -26.96
C ALA A 103 -23.47 3.42 -28.11
N SER A 104 -23.32 4.47 -28.93
CA SER A 104 -22.30 4.51 -29.98
C SER A 104 -20.90 4.61 -29.38
N ASP A 105 -20.72 5.36 -28.29
CA ASP A 105 -19.43 5.51 -27.63
C ASP A 105 -19.02 4.18 -26.96
N VAL A 106 -19.97 3.48 -26.34
CA VAL A 106 -19.77 2.14 -25.79
C VAL A 106 -19.34 1.16 -26.88
N GLN A 107 -20.01 1.19 -28.03
CA GLN A 107 -19.65 0.32 -29.15
C GLN A 107 -18.26 0.67 -29.73
N ALA A 108 -17.92 1.96 -29.84
CA ALA A 108 -16.59 2.38 -30.26
C ALA A 108 -15.50 1.88 -29.30
N ALA A 109 -15.71 1.98 -27.98
CA ALA A 109 -14.78 1.44 -26.99
C ALA A 109 -14.58 -0.08 -27.11
N ILE A 110 -15.65 -0.82 -27.47
CA ILE A 110 -15.56 -2.26 -27.74
C ILE A 110 -14.75 -2.55 -29.01
N ASP A 111 -15.05 -1.86 -30.10
CA ASP A 111 -14.49 -2.14 -31.42
C ASP A 111 -13.04 -1.66 -31.56
N GLU A 112 -12.72 -0.50 -30.97
CA GLU A 112 -11.41 0.15 -31.11
C GLU A 112 -10.42 -0.25 -30.01
N VAL A 113 -10.90 -0.64 -28.82
CA VAL A 113 -10.02 -0.92 -27.68
C VAL A 113 -10.23 -2.32 -27.11
N ALA A 114 -11.43 -2.64 -26.63
CA ALA A 114 -11.65 -3.87 -25.86
C ALA A 114 -11.39 -5.13 -26.68
N THR A 115 -11.94 -5.21 -27.90
CA THR A 115 -11.80 -6.36 -28.80
C THR A 115 -10.37 -6.52 -29.30
N PRO A 116 -9.69 -5.45 -29.80
CA PRO A 116 -8.26 -5.53 -30.14
C PRO A 116 -7.39 -5.95 -28.96
N ALA A 117 -7.59 -5.37 -27.77
CA ALA A 117 -6.79 -5.65 -26.57
C ALA A 117 -6.78 -7.14 -26.21
N VAL A 118 -7.91 -7.84 -26.35
CA VAL A 118 -8.02 -9.28 -26.05
C VAL A 118 -7.95 -10.16 -27.29
N SER A 119 -7.55 -9.66 -28.46
CA SER A 119 -7.48 -10.44 -29.71
C SER A 119 -6.38 -11.54 -29.71
N GLY A 120 -5.37 -11.40 -28.86
CA GLY A 120 -4.24 -12.31 -28.72
C GLY A 120 -3.45 -12.06 -27.43
N PRO A 121 -2.38 -12.83 -27.17
CA PRO A 121 -1.49 -12.55 -26.04
C PRO A 121 -0.62 -11.31 -26.32
N LEU A 122 -0.13 -10.69 -25.25
CA LEU A 122 0.97 -9.73 -25.29
C LEU A 122 2.29 -10.44 -24.99
N LEU A 123 3.32 -10.17 -25.77
CA LEU A 123 4.67 -10.66 -25.54
C LEU A 123 5.52 -9.55 -24.90
N ILE A 124 6.25 -9.87 -23.84
CA ILE A 124 7.26 -8.98 -23.27
C ILE A 124 8.61 -9.67 -23.40
N GLY A 125 9.44 -9.18 -24.31
CA GLY A 125 10.79 -9.70 -24.55
C GLY A 125 11.78 -9.13 -23.55
N GLY A 126 12.55 -10.00 -22.89
CA GLY A 126 13.64 -9.63 -22.01
C GLY A 126 14.99 -10.10 -22.54
N ASP A 127 16.04 -9.75 -21.80
CA ASP A 127 17.40 -10.21 -22.07
C ASP A 127 17.54 -11.74 -21.95
N ASN A 128 18.62 -12.29 -22.52
CA ASN A 128 18.95 -13.72 -22.51
C ASN A 128 17.85 -14.64 -23.11
N ASP A 129 17.20 -14.17 -24.19
CA ASP A 129 16.09 -14.87 -24.86
C ASP A 129 14.89 -15.16 -23.95
N ALA A 130 14.77 -14.47 -22.81
CA ALA A 130 13.61 -14.57 -21.95
C ALA A 130 12.41 -13.87 -22.59
N GLN A 131 11.22 -14.46 -22.46
CA GLN A 131 9.99 -13.87 -22.98
C GLN A 131 8.84 -14.21 -22.04
N ALA A 132 8.09 -13.19 -21.61
CA ALA A 132 6.82 -13.39 -20.93
C ALA A 132 5.68 -13.39 -21.95
N VAL A 133 4.79 -14.36 -21.81
CA VAL A 133 3.52 -14.39 -22.54
C VAL A 133 2.41 -13.99 -21.57
N ILE A 134 1.78 -12.85 -21.82
CA ILE A 134 0.64 -12.37 -21.05
C ILE A 134 -0.64 -12.80 -21.76
N SER A 135 -1.42 -13.64 -21.10
CA SER A 135 -2.62 -14.21 -21.70
C SER A 135 -3.75 -13.19 -21.81
N GLN A 136 -4.67 -13.44 -22.72
CA GLN A 136 -5.90 -12.66 -22.88
C GLN A 136 -6.72 -12.59 -21.60
N ASP A 137 -6.68 -13.63 -20.75
CA ASP A 137 -7.39 -13.63 -19.46
C ASP A 137 -6.81 -12.59 -18.50
N VAL A 138 -5.48 -12.48 -18.44
CA VAL A 138 -4.82 -11.46 -17.61
C VAL A 138 -5.10 -10.07 -18.17
N ILE A 139 -5.04 -9.91 -19.50
CA ILE A 139 -5.33 -8.62 -20.16
C ILE A 139 -6.78 -8.20 -19.90
N ALA A 140 -7.76 -9.08 -20.09
CA ALA A 140 -9.17 -8.80 -19.85
C ALA A 140 -9.46 -8.46 -18.37
N ALA A 141 -8.77 -9.11 -17.44
CA ALA A 141 -8.90 -8.82 -16.01
C ALA A 141 -8.24 -7.49 -15.60
N ALA A 142 -7.18 -7.07 -16.29
CA ALA A 142 -6.45 -5.84 -16.02
C ALA A 142 -7.08 -4.61 -16.71
N LEU A 143 -7.86 -4.79 -17.78
CA LEU A 143 -8.44 -3.71 -18.57
C LEU A 143 -9.80 -3.26 -17.98
N THR A 144 -9.92 -1.97 -17.70
CA THR A 144 -11.12 -1.33 -17.16
C THR A 144 -11.53 -0.13 -18.01
N PHE A 145 -12.81 0.20 -17.99
CA PHE A 145 -13.37 1.33 -18.72
C PHE A 145 -14.19 2.22 -17.80
N ALA A 146 -13.96 3.52 -17.87
CA ALA A 146 -14.68 4.51 -17.09
C ALA A 146 -15.09 5.69 -17.97
N ALA A 147 -16.23 6.29 -17.67
CA ALA A 147 -16.66 7.52 -18.33
C ALA A 147 -15.95 8.72 -17.69
N GLU A 148 -15.17 9.46 -18.47
CA GLU A 148 -14.48 10.68 -18.06
C GLU A 148 -14.83 11.81 -19.05
N ASP A 149 -15.40 12.89 -18.53
CA ASP A 149 -15.79 14.07 -19.32
C ASP A 149 -16.67 13.81 -20.56
N GLY A 150 -17.36 12.66 -20.60
CA GLY A 150 -18.25 12.26 -21.70
C GLY A 150 -17.64 11.24 -22.66
N ASP A 151 -16.36 10.91 -22.49
CA ASP A 151 -15.65 9.88 -23.24
C ASP A 151 -15.48 8.62 -22.40
N ILE A 152 -15.39 7.45 -23.04
CA ILE A 152 -15.08 6.18 -22.37
C ILE A 152 -13.57 5.94 -22.45
N VAL A 153 -12.90 6.11 -21.31
CA VAL A 153 -11.45 5.98 -21.18
C VAL A 153 -11.10 4.58 -20.69
N ALA A 154 -10.16 3.94 -21.38
CA ALA A 154 -9.63 2.63 -21.03
C ALA A 154 -8.38 2.77 -20.16
N THR A 155 -8.32 2.03 -19.06
CA THR A 155 -7.15 1.97 -18.16
C THR A 155 -6.74 0.53 -17.94
N VAL A 156 -5.43 0.26 -17.95
CA VAL A 156 -4.86 -1.06 -17.70
C VAL A 156 -4.20 -1.09 -16.32
N ASP A 157 -4.50 -2.10 -15.52
CA ASP A 157 -3.74 -2.41 -14.31
C ASP A 157 -2.35 -2.97 -14.68
N GLU A 158 -1.38 -2.07 -14.79
CA GLU A 158 0.01 -2.41 -15.08
C GLU A 158 0.64 -3.33 -14.03
N THR A 159 0.18 -3.28 -12.77
CA THR A 159 0.69 -4.16 -11.70
C THR A 159 0.28 -5.60 -11.98
N ALA A 160 -0.96 -5.85 -12.39
CA ALA A 160 -1.42 -7.19 -12.75
C ALA A 160 -0.62 -7.77 -13.94
N ILE A 161 -0.26 -6.94 -14.91
CA ILE A 161 0.55 -7.34 -16.07
C ILE A 161 2.00 -7.62 -15.65
N ALA A 162 2.59 -6.74 -14.85
CA ALA A 162 3.94 -6.92 -14.32
C ALA A 162 4.05 -8.20 -13.49
N ASP A 163 3.08 -8.48 -12.61
CA ASP A 163 3.08 -9.68 -11.78
C ASP A 163 2.94 -10.98 -12.57
N ALA A 164 2.20 -10.96 -13.69
CA ALA A 164 2.14 -12.08 -14.62
C ALA A 164 3.46 -12.27 -15.41
N ALA A 165 4.20 -11.18 -15.67
CA ALA A 165 5.45 -11.18 -16.41
C ALA A 165 6.68 -11.59 -15.56
N ARG A 166 6.77 -11.09 -14.32
CA ARG A 166 7.91 -11.31 -13.39
C ARG A 166 8.43 -12.75 -13.33
N PRO A 167 7.62 -13.78 -13.05
CA PRO A 167 8.15 -15.15 -12.92
C PRO A 167 8.71 -15.70 -14.24
N GLN A 168 8.23 -15.20 -15.39
CA GLN A 168 8.70 -15.63 -16.72
C GLN A 168 9.99 -14.90 -17.11
N LEU A 169 10.18 -13.67 -16.64
CA LEU A 169 11.35 -12.83 -16.91
C LEU A 169 12.43 -12.92 -15.81
N ALA A 170 12.21 -13.66 -14.72
CA ALA A 170 13.17 -13.75 -13.62
C ALA A 170 14.58 -14.19 -14.03
N ALA A 171 14.72 -14.94 -15.14
CA ALA A 171 16.02 -15.36 -15.67
C ALA A 171 16.76 -14.26 -16.46
N SER A 172 16.08 -13.19 -16.85
CA SER A 172 16.69 -12.02 -17.50
C SER A 172 17.12 -10.94 -16.50
N GLU A 173 16.73 -11.07 -15.25
CA GLU A 173 17.13 -10.17 -14.17
C GLU A 173 18.30 -10.76 -13.36
N THR A 174 19.16 -9.89 -12.86
CA THR A 174 20.19 -10.19 -11.87
C THR A 174 19.88 -9.42 -10.60
N PRO A 175 19.63 -10.10 -9.46
CA PRO A 175 19.38 -9.38 -8.21
C PRO A 175 20.65 -8.70 -7.70
N LEU A 176 20.51 -7.48 -7.20
CA LEU A 176 21.58 -6.77 -6.51
C LEU A 176 22.00 -7.54 -5.25
N ARG A 177 23.31 -7.73 -5.09
CA ARG A 177 23.92 -8.26 -3.86
C ARG A 177 25.18 -7.48 -3.50
N ASN A 178 25.19 -6.84 -2.35
CA ASN A 178 26.42 -6.26 -1.80
C ASN A 178 27.40 -7.36 -1.39
N ALA A 179 28.69 -7.04 -1.40
CA ALA A 179 29.70 -7.92 -0.83
C ALA A 179 29.44 -8.12 0.68
N THR A 180 29.79 -9.29 1.21
CA THR A 180 29.59 -9.59 2.64
C THR A 180 30.56 -10.67 3.11
N ILE A 181 30.59 -10.96 4.41
CA ILE A 181 31.34 -12.07 4.98
C ILE A 181 30.37 -13.20 5.34
N ASP A 182 30.62 -14.39 4.81
CA ASP A 182 29.96 -15.61 5.25
C ASP A 182 30.65 -16.15 6.50
N PHE A 183 30.04 -15.92 7.66
CA PHE A 183 30.51 -16.44 8.95
C PHE A 183 30.12 -17.91 9.20
N ALA A 184 29.28 -18.52 8.36
CA ALA A 184 28.97 -19.95 8.44
C ALA A 184 30.06 -20.81 7.76
N ALA A 185 30.84 -20.22 6.85
CA ALA A 185 32.05 -20.83 6.32
C ALA A 185 33.13 -20.97 7.41
N SER A 186 33.97 -22.01 7.29
CA SER A 186 35.10 -22.24 8.20
C SER A 186 36.40 -22.43 7.40
N PRO A 187 37.30 -21.44 7.37
CA PRO A 187 37.19 -20.12 8.02
C PRO A 187 36.12 -19.23 7.35
N PRO A 188 35.66 -18.16 8.02
CA PRO A 188 34.76 -17.18 7.42
C PRO A 188 35.33 -16.65 6.10
N ALA A 189 34.46 -16.46 5.10
CA ALA A 189 34.89 -16.18 3.73
C ALA A 189 34.21 -14.92 3.18
N LYS A 190 34.93 -14.14 2.36
CA LYS A 190 34.36 -13.02 1.63
C LYS A 190 33.45 -13.53 0.51
N VAL A 191 32.27 -12.95 0.41
CA VAL A 191 31.30 -13.16 -0.66
C VAL A 191 31.35 -11.91 -1.56
N PRO A 192 31.65 -12.07 -2.86
CA PRO A 192 31.74 -10.93 -3.77
C PRO A 192 30.37 -10.29 -3.99
N SER A 193 30.40 -8.98 -4.27
CA SER A 193 29.24 -8.23 -4.73
C SER A 193 28.79 -8.71 -6.12
N GLN A 194 27.55 -8.38 -6.46
CA GLN A 194 26.95 -8.55 -7.77
C GLN A 194 26.07 -7.33 -8.00
N ASP A 195 26.36 -6.60 -9.08
CA ASP A 195 25.50 -5.49 -9.51
C ASP A 195 24.14 -6.04 -9.93
N GLY A 196 23.09 -5.29 -9.61
CA GLY A 196 21.73 -5.59 -10.02
C GLY A 196 21.49 -5.18 -11.46
N HIS A 197 20.65 -5.94 -12.14
CA HIS A 197 20.14 -5.64 -13.47
C HIS A 197 18.68 -6.09 -13.48
N ARG A 198 17.74 -5.16 -13.43
CA ARG A 198 16.32 -5.46 -13.21
C ARG A 198 15.44 -4.73 -14.20
N ILE A 199 14.23 -5.23 -14.39
CA ILE A 199 13.25 -4.61 -15.27
C ILE A 199 12.62 -3.42 -14.55
N ASP A 200 12.61 -2.28 -15.23
CA ASP A 200 11.78 -1.13 -14.91
C ASP A 200 10.40 -1.36 -15.55
N TYR A 201 9.48 -1.93 -14.78
CA TYR A 201 8.14 -2.27 -15.27
C TYR A 201 7.32 -1.03 -15.62
N ASP A 202 7.50 0.07 -14.88
CA ASP A 202 6.77 1.32 -15.14
C ASP A 202 7.22 1.90 -16.50
N ALA A 203 8.54 1.90 -16.77
CA ALA A 203 9.07 2.30 -18.06
C ALA A 203 8.74 1.31 -19.19
N THR A 204 8.71 0.01 -18.90
CA THR A 204 8.38 -1.04 -19.88
C THR A 204 6.92 -0.94 -20.33
N LEU A 205 6.00 -0.64 -19.41
CA LEU A 205 4.56 -0.69 -19.67
C LEU A 205 3.96 0.68 -20.04
N THR A 206 4.79 1.72 -20.21
CA THR A 206 4.34 3.09 -20.52
C THR A 206 3.40 3.14 -21.74
N ASP A 207 3.69 2.39 -22.81
CA ASP A 207 2.89 2.37 -24.05
C ASP A 207 2.03 1.08 -24.16
N LEU A 208 1.68 0.47 -23.04
CA LEU A 208 1.00 -0.84 -22.98
C LEU A 208 -0.33 -0.84 -23.73
N LEU A 209 -1.17 0.19 -23.57
CA LEU A 209 -2.48 0.22 -24.23
C LEU A 209 -2.34 0.25 -25.76
N GLU A 210 -1.39 1.01 -26.29
CA GLU A 210 -1.08 1.06 -27.73
C GLU A 210 -0.69 -0.34 -28.23
N ALA A 211 0.23 -1.01 -27.53
CA ALA A 211 0.67 -2.36 -27.86
C ALA A 211 -0.46 -3.40 -27.79
N LEU A 212 -1.41 -3.25 -26.86
CA LEU A 212 -2.56 -4.14 -26.76
C LEU A 212 -3.54 -3.95 -27.92
N THR A 213 -3.72 -2.71 -28.39
CA THR A 213 -4.64 -2.39 -29.50
C THR A 213 -4.02 -2.56 -30.90
N SER A 214 -2.71 -2.79 -30.99
CA SER A 214 -1.99 -3.05 -32.24
C SER A 214 -2.46 -4.36 -32.91
N THR A 215 -2.64 -4.32 -34.24
CA THR A 215 -3.05 -5.49 -35.04
C THR A 215 -1.89 -6.31 -35.58
N ASP A 216 -0.68 -5.73 -35.65
CA ASP A 216 0.45 -6.31 -36.36
C ASP A 216 1.55 -6.80 -35.42
N ASP A 217 1.89 -6.01 -34.39
CA ASP A 217 2.96 -6.32 -33.42
C ASP A 217 2.46 -6.08 -32.00
N ARG A 218 2.29 -7.19 -31.25
CA ARG A 218 1.88 -7.21 -29.83
C ARG A 218 3.04 -7.63 -28.94
N GLU A 219 4.17 -6.96 -29.13
CA GLU A 219 5.41 -7.23 -28.42
C GLU A 219 6.02 -5.94 -27.87
N ILE A 220 6.43 -5.99 -26.60
CA ILE A 220 7.12 -4.90 -25.91
C ILE A 220 8.50 -5.40 -25.49
N ALA A 221 9.53 -4.59 -25.69
CA ALA A 221 10.85 -4.87 -25.14
C ALA A 221 10.94 -4.37 -23.68
N ALA A 222 11.39 -5.23 -22.78
CA ALA A 222 11.63 -4.87 -21.40
C ALA A 222 12.71 -3.79 -21.30
N VAL A 223 12.43 -2.76 -20.50
CA VAL A 223 13.38 -1.70 -20.17
C VAL A 223 14.09 -2.09 -18.88
N TYR A 224 15.42 -2.04 -18.89
CA TYR A 224 16.23 -2.42 -17.74
C TYR A 224 16.87 -1.22 -17.05
N VAL A 225 17.05 -1.36 -15.74
CA VAL A 225 17.84 -0.46 -14.91
C VAL A 225 18.95 -1.25 -14.21
N ASP A 226 20.17 -0.76 -14.36
CA ASP A 226 21.34 -1.26 -13.63
C ASP A 226 21.39 -0.63 -12.23
N GLU A 227 21.55 -1.46 -11.22
CA GLU A 227 21.68 -1.07 -9.81
C GLU A 227 23.05 -1.51 -9.29
N PRO A 228 24.08 -0.65 -9.36
CA PRO A 228 25.42 -1.02 -8.92
C PRO A 228 25.45 -1.30 -7.41
N ALA A 229 26.30 -2.24 -7.00
CA ALA A 229 26.49 -2.56 -5.59
C ALA A 229 27.02 -1.35 -4.81
N THR A 230 26.41 -1.07 -3.66
CA THR A 230 26.81 0.04 -2.79
C THR A 230 28.01 -0.33 -1.90
N PHE A 231 28.24 -1.63 -1.69
CA PHE A 231 29.44 -2.17 -1.08
C PHE A 231 30.00 -3.27 -1.97
N THR A 232 31.13 -2.98 -2.60
CA THR A 232 31.67 -3.74 -3.73
C THR A 232 32.63 -4.84 -3.29
N THR A 233 32.97 -5.71 -4.23
CA THR A 233 34.04 -6.70 -4.04
C THR A 233 35.40 -6.01 -3.77
N GLU A 234 35.65 -4.85 -4.37
CA GLU A 234 36.86 -4.07 -4.10
C GLU A 234 36.87 -3.54 -2.66
N ASP A 235 35.73 -3.05 -2.17
CA ASP A 235 35.61 -2.53 -0.80
C ASP A 235 35.87 -3.62 0.24
N ILE A 236 35.26 -4.80 0.09
CA ILE A 236 35.49 -5.91 1.02
C ILE A 236 36.91 -6.46 0.93
N ASP A 237 37.54 -6.41 -0.26
CA ASP A 237 38.92 -6.83 -0.45
C ASP A 237 39.90 -5.87 0.23
N ALA A 238 39.60 -4.57 0.23
CA ALA A 238 40.36 -3.55 0.92
C ALA A 238 40.38 -3.69 2.46
N LEU A 239 39.39 -4.37 3.06
CA LEU A 239 39.33 -4.62 4.51
C LEU A 239 40.39 -5.62 5.03
N GLY A 240 41.20 -6.23 4.16
CA GLY A 240 42.25 -7.16 4.57
C GLY A 240 41.75 -8.60 4.82
N PRO A 241 42.57 -9.49 5.41
CA PRO A 241 42.20 -10.88 5.63
C PRO A 241 41.08 -11.01 6.69
N VAL A 242 40.17 -11.97 6.48
CA VAL A 242 39.18 -12.33 7.50
C VAL A 242 39.85 -13.31 8.47
N GLU A 243 40.18 -12.84 9.66
CA GLU A 243 40.87 -13.64 10.68
C GLU A 243 40.35 -13.36 12.09
N VAL A 244 40.59 -14.30 13.01
CA VAL A 244 40.25 -14.12 14.42
C VAL A 244 41.33 -13.26 15.08
N ILE A 245 40.99 -12.00 15.36
CA ILE A 245 41.90 -11.07 16.03
C ILE A 245 41.81 -11.12 17.57
N GLY A 246 40.70 -11.64 18.12
CA GLY A 246 40.52 -11.80 19.56
C GLY A 246 39.45 -12.85 19.89
N GLU A 247 39.75 -13.72 20.85
CA GLU A 247 38.85 -14.78 21.29
C GLU A 247 38.89 -14.90 22.81
N PHE A 248 37.74 -15.17 23.42
CA PHE A 248 37.69 -15.54 24.83
C PHE A 248 36.50 -16.44 25.12
N THR A 249 36.67 -17.36 26.08
CA THR A 249 35.61 -18.27 26.53
C THR A 249 35.38 -18.11 28.02
N THR A 250 34.12 -17.97 28.43
CA THR A 250 33.71 -18.12 29.83
C THR A 250 32.84 -19.36 30.00
N SER A 251 32.92 -19.98 31.18
CA SER A 251 32.14 -21.19 31.51
C SER A 251 31.55 -21.06 32.92
N GLY A 252 30.84 -22.09 33.39
CA GLY A 252 30.31 -22.14 34.77
C GLY A 252 29.09 -21.25 35.03
N PHE A 253 28.14 -21.20 34.09
CA PHE A 253 26.84 -20.55 34.28
C PHE A 253 25.76 -21.53 34.76
N ALA A 254 24.74 -21.00 35.46
CA ALA A 254 23.53 -21.76 35.81
C ALA A 254 22.61 -21.93 34.59
N GLY A 255 21.76 -22.96 34.58
CA GLY A 255 20.93 -23.30 33.41
C GLY A 255 19.99 -22.17 32.96
N ASP A 256 19.41 -21.43 33.90
CA ASP A 256 18.57 -20.25 33.65
C ASP A 256 19.39 -19.10 33.03
N SER A 257 20.58 -18.81 33.58
CA SER A 257 21.53 -17.87 32.97
C SER A 257 21.94 -18.28 31.56
N GLY A 258 22.08 -19.58 31.29
CA GLY A 258 22.45 -20.12 29.98
C GLY A 258 21.45 -19.76 28.88
N VAL A 259 20.15 -19.69 29.19
CA VAL A 259 19.12 -19.25 28.23
C VAL A 259 19.35 -17.80 27.82
N ASN A 260 19.60 -16.93 28.80
CA ASN A 260 19.86 -15.51 28.55
C ASN A 260 21.19 -15.27 27.84
N ILE A 261 22.23 -16.02 28.20
CA ILE A 261 23.55 -15.98 27.53
C ILE A 261 23.40 -16.36 26.06
N LYS A 262 22.67 -17.45 25.76
CA LYS A 262 22.42 -17.87 24.37
C LYS A 262 21.66 -16.79 23.59
N ARG A 263 20.64 -16.18 24.20
CA ARG A 263 19.86 -15.11 23.56
C ARG A 263 20.72 -13.88 23.26
N ALA A 264 21.51 -13.42 24.23
CA ALA A 264 22.39 -12.28 24.06
C ALA A 264 23.51 -12.56 23.05
N ALA A 265 24.12 -13.76 23.08
CA ALA A 265 25.11 -14.17 22.09
C ALA A 265 24.52 -14.17 20.66
N GLY A 266 23.32 -14.71 20.47
CA GLY A 266 22.65 -14.67 19.17
C GLY A 266 22.18 -13.28 18.73
N ALA A 267 22.11 -12.31 19.64
CA ALA A 267 21.80 -10.92 19.30
C ALA A 267 23.03 -10.13 18.83
N ILE A 268 24.24 -10.58 19.19
CA ILE A 268 25.49 -9.93 18.79
C ILE A 268 26.21 -10.66 17.65
N ASP A 269 25.83 -11.91 17.37
CA ASP A 269 26.40 -12.72 16.29
C ASP A 269 26.17 -12.06 14.92
N GLY A 270 27.22 -11.98 14.10
CA GLY A 270 27.19 -11.36 12.78
C GLY A 270 27.19 -9.82 12.75
N ILE A 271 27.26 -9.13 13.89
CA ILE A 271 27.37 -7.66 13.90
C ILE A 271 28.73 -7.23 13.34
N VAL A 272 28.69 -6.40 12.29
CA VAL A 272 29.84 -5.70 11.72
C VAL A 272 29.96 -4.32 12.36
N VAL A 273 31.16 -3.96 12.80
CA VAL A 273 31.48 -2.64 13.38
C VAL A 273 32.47 -1.98 12.44
N ALA A 274 32.05 -0.97 11.68
CA ALA A 274 32.89 -0.33 10.68
C ALA A 274 34.02 0.50 11.33
N PRO A 275 35.10 0.82 10.60
CA PRO A 275 36.16 1.70 11.12
C PRO A 275 35.61 3.02 11.67
N GLY A 276 35.99 3.34 12.90
CA GLY A 276 35.52 4.50 13.65
C GLY A 276 34.20 4.29 14.42
N GLU A 277 33.45 3.23 14.17
CA GLU A 277 32.19 2.94 14.86
C GLU A 277 32.43 2.33 16.25
N THR A 278 31.48 2.57 17.14
CA THR A 278 31.48 2.03 18.50
C THR A 278 30.37 0.99 18.65
N PHE A 279 30.76 -0.23 18.98
CA PHE A 279 29.86 -1.28 19.42
C PHE A 279 29.32 -0.98 20.82
N SER A 280 28.06 -1.36 21.07
CA SER A 280 27.41 -1.29 22.38
C SER A 280 26.65 -2.58 22.67
N LEU A 281 27.02 -3.27 23.76
CA LEU A 281 26.35 -4.51 24.16
C LEU A 281 24.89 -4.25 24.56
N ASN A 282 24.62 -3.14 25.26
CA ASN A 282 23.24 -2.73 25.57
C ASN A 282 22.48 -2.40 24.29
N GLY A 283 23.09 -1.66 23.36
CA GLY A 283 22.49 -1.33 22.07
C GLY A 283 22.04 -2.57 21.30
N ALA A 284 22.85 -3.63 21.33
CA ALA A 284 22.53 -4.89 20.65
C ALA A 284 21.56 -5.80 21.43
N THR A 285 21.54 -5.75 22.77
CA THR A 285 20.82 -6.76 23.59
C THR A 285 19.58 -6.25 24.32
N ASN A 286 19.36 -4.93 24.38
CA ASN A 286 18.18 -4.35 25.03
C ASN A 286 16.95 -4.27 24.10
N PRO A 287 15.73 -4.23 24.67
CA PRO A 287 15.45 -4.39 26.09
C PRO A 287 15.42 -5.88 26.50
N ARG A 288 16.07 -6.21 27.62
CA ARG A 288 16.16 -7.58 28.13
C ARG A 288 14.90 -7.97 28.93
N THR A 289 13.82 -8.27 28.22
CA THR A 289 12.50 -8.58 28.79
C THR A 289 12.05 -10.01 28.49
N ALA A 290 11.03 -10.48 29.20
CA ALA A 290 10.40 -11.77 28.93
C ALA A 290 9.85 -11.87 27.49
N ALA A 291 9.25 -10.79 26.99
CA ALA A 291 8.74 -10.72 25.62
C ALA A 291 9.84 -10.90 24.57
N ASN A 292 11.07 -10.47 24.88
CA ASN A 292 12.23 -10.61 23.99
C ASN A 292 13.00 -11.93 24.20
N GLY A 293 12.41 -12.88 24.93
CA GLY A 293 12.94 -14.23 25.12
C GLY A 293 13.93 -14.37 26.28
N TYR A 294 14.07 -13.35 27.13
CA TYR A 294 14.88 -13.46 28.35
C TYR A 294 14.09 -14.05 29.51
N VAL A 295 14.74 -14.84 30.35
CA VAL A 295 14.14 -15.48 31.53
C VAL A 295 14.71 -14.90 32.83
N GLU A 296 14.03 -15.14 33.94
CA GLU A 296 14.54 -14.78 35.26
C GLU A 296 15.73 -15.67 35.63
N ALA A 297 16.85 -15.05 35.96
CA ALA A 297 18.09 -15.73 36.37
C ALA A 297 18.82 -14.91 37.44
N GLY A 298 19.95 -15.43 37.94
CA GLY A 298 20.75 -14.75 38.96
C GLY A 298 21.29 -13.40 38.46
N ILE A 299 21.09 -12.36 39.27
CA ILE A 299 21.65 -11.01 39.09
C ILE A 299 22.44 -10.60 40.34
N ILE A 300 23.16 -9.49 40.23
CA ILE A 300 23.74 -8.79 41.37
C ILE A 300 23.05 -7.44 41.48
N LEU A 301 22.29 -7.24 42.55
CA LEU A 301 21.59 -6.00 42.84
C LEU A 301 22.17 -5.36 44.11
N ASN A 302 22.69 -4.13 44.00
CA ASN A 302 23.30 -3.40 45.12
C ASN A 302 24.38 -4.21 45.87
N GLY A 303 25.20 -4.96 45.13
CA GLY A 303 26.28 -5.78 45.70
C GLY A 303 25.82 -7.06 46.38
N ARG A 304 24.58 -7.50 46.16
CA ARG A 304 24.04 -8.75 46.72
C ARG A 304 23.45 -9.64 45.63
N PRO A 305 23.54 -10.98 45.78
CA PRO A 305 22.83 -11.90 44.90
C PRO A 305 21.32 -11.66 44.96
N ASP A 306 20.69 -11.58 43.79
CA ASP A 306 19.25 -11.48 43.63
C ASP A 306 18.83 -12.20 42.33
N ARG A 307 17.56 -12.11 41.95
CA ARG A 307 17.06 -12.65 40.69
C ARG A 307 16.33 -11.59 39.87
N GLY A 308 16.47 -11.67 38.55
CA GLY A 308 15.83 -10.75 37.63
C GLY A 308 15.86 -11.25 36.19
N VAL A 309 14.99 -10.70 35.35
CA VAL A 309 14.92 -11.03 33.92
C VAL A 309 16.21 -10.55 33.24
N GLY A 310 16.80 -11.41 32.41
CA GLY A 310 18.08 -11.12 31.75
C GLY A 310 19.31 -11.38 32.64
N GLY A 311 19.15 -11.98 33.82
CA GLY A 311 20.28 -12.41 34.64
C GLY A 311 21.23 -13.34 33.89
N GLY A 312 22.53 -13.21 34.15
CA GLY A 312 23.58 -13.93 33.42
C GLY A 312 24.16 -13.23 32.19
N VAL A 313 23.53 -12.17 31.65
CA VAL A 313 24.08 -11.43 30.49
C VAL A 313 25.40 -10.72 30.83
N SER A 314 25.67 -10.38 32.09
CA SER A 314 26.99 -9.89 32.53
C SER A 314 28.13 -10.86 32.25
N GLN A 315 27.85 -12.17 32.09
CA GLN A 315 28.86 -13.11 31.63
C GLN A 315 29.20 -12.92 30.15
N VAL A 316 28.23 -12.60 29.29
CA VAL A 316 28.48 -12.19 27.90
C VAL A 316 29.30 -10.91 27.89
N ALA A 317 28.97 -9.95 28.77
CA ALA A 317 29.72 -8.71 28.91
C ALA A 317 31.21 -8.94 29.22
N THR A 318 31.51 -9.79 30.23
CA THR A 318 32.90 -10.17 30.52
C THR A 318 33.56 -10.95 29.37
N THR A 319 32.81 -11.79 28.67
CA THR A 319 33.32 -12.58 27.54
C THR A 319 33.74 -11.67 26.38
N LEU A 320 32.83 -10.79 25.98
CA LEU A 320 33.04 -9.81 24.93
C LEU A 320 34.15 -8.83 25.27
N PHE A 321 34.17 -8.31 26.50
CA PHE A 321 35.23 -7.43 26.98
C PHE A 321 36.62 -8.07 26.83
N ASN A 322 36.77 -9.35 27.20
CA ASN A 322 38.06 -10.02 27.07
C ASN A 322 38.41 -10.34 25.61
N ALA A 323 37.44 -10.71 24.76
CA ALA A 323 37.68 -10.89 23.33
C ALA A 323 38.14 -9.58 22.68
N ALA A 324 37.46 -8.46 22.98
CA ALA A 324 37.84 -7.12 22.54
C ALA A 324 39.22 -6.70 23.08
N TYR A 325 39.50 -6.99 24.36
CA TYR A 325 40.82 -6.75 24.96
C TYR A 325 41.94 -7.49 24.20
N PHE A 326 41.71 -8.76 23.81
CA PHE A 326 42.69 -9.53 23.02
C PHE A 326 42.78 -9.07 21.56
N ALA A 327 41.68 -8.58 20.99
CA ALA A 327 41.65 -7.96 19.67
C ALA A 327 42.43 -6.64 19.61
N GLY A 328 42.70 -6.02 20.76
CA GLY A 328 43.45 -4.77 20.84
C GLY A 328 42.66 -3.54 20.40
N VAL A 329 41.33 -3.65 20.30
CA VAL A 329 40.43 -2.53 19.97
C VAL A 329 40.29 -1.53 21.12
N ASP A 330 39.85 -0.32 20.83
CA ASP A 330 39.67 0.73 21.83
C ASP A 330 38.47 0.44 22.76
N LEU A 331 38.74 0.13 24.04
CA LEU A 331 37.72 -0.19 25.04
C LEU A 331 37.10 1.11 25.61
N VAL A 332 36.02 1.56 24.98
CA VAL A 332 35.34 2.83 25.25
C VAL A 332 34.62 2.86 26.61
N GLU A 333 33.93 1.77 26.96
CA GLU A 333 33.15 1.69 28.20
C GLU A 333 33.21 0.27 28.74
N HIS A 334 33.59 0.13 30.01
CA HIS A 334 33.47 -1.11 30.76
C HIS A 334 33.48 -0.80 32.26
N GLN A 335 32.80 -1.64 33.04
CA GLN A 335 32.81 -1.53 34.50
C GLN A 335 32.81 -2.93 35.12
N GLU A 336 33.61 -3.14 36.15
CA GLU A 336 33.67 -4.39 36.91
C GLU A 336 32.43 -4.59 37.81
N HIS A 337 32.21 -5.82 38.26
CA HIS A 337 31.19 -6.07 39.28
C HIS A 337 31.62 -5.49 40.64
N SER A 338 30.63 -5.25 41.50
CA SER A 338 30.83 -4.72 42.87
C SER A 338 31.61 -5.63 43.82
N TYR A 339 31.93 -6.86 43.42
CA TYR A 339 32.82 -7.76 44.15
C TYR A 339 33.50 -8.75 43.20
N TYR A 340 34.63 -9.32 43.65
CA TYR A 340 35.42 -10.27 42.87
C TYR A 340 34.66 -11.58 42.61
N ILE A 341 34.57 -11.98 41.34
CA ILE A 341 33.98 -13.24 40.92
C ILE A 341 35.10 -14.18 40.44
N SER A 342 35.34 -15.26 41.18
CA SER A 342 36.50 -16.15 40.98
C SER A 342 36.56 -16.86 39.62
N ARG A 343 35.46 -16.93 38.87
CA ARG A 343 35.43 -17.52 37.52
C ARG A 343 35.99 -16.59 36.44
N TYR A 344 36.21 -15.30 36.74
CA TYR A 344 36.74 -14.32 35.81
C TYR A 344 38.21 -14.01 36.10
N PRO A 345 39.01 -13.66 35.07
CA PRO A 345 40.41 -13.28 35.29
C PRO A 345 40.51 -12.03 36.17
N ALA A 346 41.47 -12.01 37.09
CA ALA A 346 41.69 -10.87 37.96
C ALA A 346 41.98 -9.60 37.13
N GLY A 347 41.23 -8.54 37.39
CA GLY A 347 41.36 -7.24 36.71
C GLY A 347 40.82 -7.21 35.27
N ARG A 348 40.21 -8.28 34.76
CA ARG A 348 39.63 -8.34 33.41
C ARG A 348 38.20 -8.88 33.45
N GLU A 349 37.34 -8.09 34.06
CA GLU A 349 35.94 -8.37 34.31
C GLU A 349 35.11 -7.17 33.87
N ALA A 350 33.95 -7.44 33.27
CA ALA A 350 33.00 -6.40 32.89
C ALA A 350 31.55 -6.86 33.14
N THR A 351 30.70 -5.95 33.57
CA THR A 351 29.28 -6.17 33.79
C THR A 351 28.43 -5.29 32.88
N VAL A 352 27.13 -5.52 32.90
CA VAL A 352 26.14 -4.77 32.15
C VAL A 352 24.88 -4.68 32.98
N SER A 353 24.21 -3.53 32.98
CA SER A 353 23.01 -3.31 33.78
C SER A 353 22.11 -2.26 33.14
N GLY A 354 20.86 -2.64 32.85
CA GLY A 354 19.85 -1.74 32.31
C GLY A 354 20.36 -0.93 31.12
N ASN A 355 20.30 0.40 31.25
CA ASN A 355 20.92 1.38 30.35
C ASN A 355 22.10 2.12 31.01
N ASP A 356 22.45 1.77 32.25
CA ASP A 356 23.37 2.55 33.09
C ASP A 356 24.82 2.06 32.98
N ILE A 357 25.02 0.76 32.73
CA ILE A 357 26.34 0.14 32.60
C ILE A 357 26.37 -0.65 31.31
N ASP A 358 27.31 -0.32 30.43
CA ASP A 358 27.52 -0.99 29.14
C ASP A 358 28.94 -1.55 28.97
N VAL A 359 29.10 -2.41 27.97
CA VAL A 359 30.39 -2.77 27.39
C VAL A 359 30.43 -2.24 25.97
N LYS A 360 31.30 -1.25 25.74
CA LYS A 360 31.52 -0.62 24.45
C LYS A 360 32.96 -0.72 24.05
N PHE A 361 33.19 -1.01 22.77
CA PHE A 361 34.49 -0.90 22.15
C PHE A 361 34.34 -0.21 20.80
N ARG A 362 35.37 0.50 20.37
CA ARG A 362 35.42 1.19 19.09
C ARG A 362 36.38 0.46 18.17
N ASN A 363 35.95 0.22 16.95
CA ASN A 363 36.85 -0.20 15.89
C ASN A 363 37.70 1.01 15.48
N ASP A 364 39.00 1.00 15.76
CA ASP A 364 39.92 2.12 15.56
C ASP A 364 40.74 2.05 14.25
N GLY A 365 40.51 1.03 13.41
CA GLY A 365 41.22 0.85 12.14
C GLY A 365 40.51 -0.07 11.15
#